data_AF-A0A081QZ05-F1
#
_entry.id   AF-A0A081QZ05-F1
#
_cell.length_a   1.000
_cell.length_b   1.000
_cell.length_c   1.000
_cell.angle_alpha   90.00
_cell.angle_beta   90.00
_cell.angle_gamma   90.00
#
_symmetry.space_group_name_H-M   'P 1'
#
loop_
_entity.id
_entity.type
_entity.pdbx_description
1 polymer ?
#
loop_
_entity_poly.entity_id
_entity_poly.type
_entity_poly.pdbx_seq_one_letter_code
_entity_poly.pdbx_strand_id
1 'polypeptide(L)'
;MTGHSLGGYLAQIAAVEAYQKYPTFYNNVLKKVTTFNAPKVITSRTIWNAKNGFWDVGLESRKLAVNGKIKHYVVDNDNVVTSVLQNDSDVVTSTGSANVKHRSRGYFESRMNDIPNFNIGKRTTLDKQGYRDPKLGKISFFKKQQVPLSSSQPSAEPLENIALGKRVTQSSTAFGGDARRAVDGKVDGNYAHHSVTHTEFQSKPWWQVDLDKEETIRQINIYNRTDTAQDRLTNFNVILLDSSGKEIERKRIASLKDISAQIAIDYKKARFVRIELDGYNALSLAEVQVLRAENIAWKKQARQSSTEFGGDASRALDGNTNSNYSQQSITHTKFENQPWWEVDLGRTEQVGLVRLYNREDGELSKRLADFDVILYDEKGTEVTRKYVSRLEGNRLDLQLDGKLGRRVRIQLRQKNQALSLAEVEVFRFIAKNAVTLPTSKPVQVLNYTPVKDKTLTIQHSGAYIARYSITWEEVTVDKNGHSVVRSHSWEGNGRNQTAGFVLNIPIKENMRNLRIKIEKRTGLIWNRWQTIYDNRPLLAQPHRKITHWGTTLNSKVSDDDVL
;
A
#
# COMPACT_ATOMS: atom_id res chain seq x y z
N MET A 1 5.51 5.08 34.83
CA MET A 1 6.56 4.04 34.76
C MET A 1 7.90 4.73 34.56
N THR A 2 8.93 4.35 35.30
CA THR A 2 10.26 4.95 35.17
C THR A 2 11.34 3.88 35.11
N GLY A 3 12.45 4.17 34.44
CA GLY A 3 13.55 3.21 34.32
C GLY A 3 14.87 3.88 33.96
N HIS A 4 15.96 3.36 34.53
CA HIS A 4 17.32 3.79 34.24
C HIS A 4 18.05 2.71 33.43
N SER A 5 18.87 3.10 32.46
CA SER A 5 19.67 2.17 31.64
C SER A 5 18.79 1.06 31.03
N LEU A 6 19.11 -0.23 31.25
CA LEU A 6 18.30 -1.37 30.80
C LEU A 6 16.84 -1.31 31.30
N GLY A 7 16.60 -0.82 32.52
CA GLY A 7 15.23 -0.62 33.02
C GLY A 7 14.46 0.44 32.21
N GLY A 8 15.16 1.46 31.70
CA GLY A 8 14.58 2.44 30.80
C GLY A 8 14.33 1.88 29.40
N TYR A 9 15.17 0.96 28.92
CA TYR A 9 14.94 0.20 27.69
C TYR A 9 13.66 -0.66 27.77
N LEU A 10 13.50 -1.42 28.86
CA LEU A 10 12.31 -2.23 29.08
C LEU A 10 11.03 -1.38 29.24
N ALA A 11 11.14 -0.21 29.88
CA ALA A 11 10.03 0.71 30.02
C ALA A 11 9.54 1.26 28.65
N GLN A 12 10.45 1.49 27.70
CA GLN A 12 10.09 1.88 26.33
C GLN A 12 9.28 0.79 25.64
N ILE A 13 9.76 -0.46 25.70
CA ILE A 13 9.09 -1.61 25.10
C ILE A 13 7.69 -1.80 25.68
N ALA A 14 7.57 -1.75 27.01
CA ALA A 14 6.29 -1.89 27.69
C ALA A 14 5.30 -0.77 27.33
N ALA A 15 5.78 0.46 27.09
CA ALA A 15 4.95 1.57 26.64
C ALA A 15 4.34 1.30 25.25
N VAL A 16 5.18 0.83 24.34
CA VAL A 16 4.77 0.49 22.97
C VAL A 16 3.82 -0.70 22.96
N GLU A 17 4.13 -1.74 23.73
CA GLU A 17 3.25 -2.90 23.83
C GLU A 17 1.89 -2.54 24.43
N ALA A 18 1.86 -1.68 25.45
CA ALA A 18 0.61 -1.13 25.99
C ALA A 18 -0.19 -0.39 24.91
N TYR A 19 0.47 0.45 24.12
CA TYR A 19 -0.16 1.19 23.04
C TYR A 19 -0.75 0.26 21.97
N GLN A 20 0.00 -0.74 21.54
CA GLN A 20 -0.39 -1.63 20.43
C GLN A 20 -1.43 -2.69 20.84
N LYS A 21 -1.29 -3.29 22.03
CA LYS A 21 -2.06 -4.48 22.41
C LYS A 21 -3.11 -4.21 23.50
N TYR A 22 -2.96 -3.11 24.25
CA TYR A 22 -3.77 -2.85 25.44
C TYR A 22 -4.29 -1.40 25.48
N PRO A 23 -5.09 -0.96 24.48
CA PRO A 23 -5.51 0.44 24.32
C PRO A 23 -6.26 0.98 25.55
N THR A 24 -7.07 0.15 26.22
CA THR A 24 -7.75 0.54 27.46
C THR A 24 -6.77 0.84 28.60
N PHE A 25 -5.75 0.00 28.77
CA PHE A 25 -4.70 0.23 29.77
C PHE A 25 -3.86 1.45 29.39
N TYR A 26 -3.47 1.57 28.13
CA TYR A 26 -2.69 2.70 27.62
C TYR A 26 -3.40 4.06 27.82
N ASN A 27 -4.69 4.13 27.46
CA ASN A 27 -5.46 5.37 27.55
C ASN A 27 -5.83 5.72 29.00
N ASN A 28 -6.21 4.71 29.80
CA ASN A 28 -6.84 4.97 31.09
C ASN A 28 -5.88 4.84 32.28
N VAL A 29 -4.85 4.01 32.17
CA VAL A 29 -3.94 3.64 33.29
C VAL A 29 -2.53 4.15 33.06
N LEU A 30 -1.93 3.92 31.89
CA LEU A 30 -0.56 4.35 31.59
C LEU A 30 -0.50 5.86 31.34
N LYS A 31 -0.17 6.62 32.39
CA LYS A 31 -0.11 8.09 32.29
C LYS A 31 1.12 8.58 31.55
N LYS A 32 2.31 8.12 31.96
CA LYS A 32 3.60 8.57 31.42
C LYS A 32 4.71 7.55 31.65
N VAL A 33 5.65 7.52 30.72
CA VAL A 33 6.90 6.75 30.82
C VAL A 33 8.07 7.72 30.82
N THR A 34 9.03 7.52 31.70
CA THR A 34 10.21 8.38 31.77
C THR A 34 11.46 7.54 31.95
N THR A 35 12.46 7.83 31.14
CA THR A 35 13.67 7.04 31.08
C THR A 35 14.89 7.89 31.33
N PHE A 36 15.89 7.30 31.98
CA PHE A 36 17.16 7.93 32.33
C PHE A 36 18.30 7.14 31.73
N ASN A 37 19.12 7.81 30.91
CA ASN A 37 20.31 7.21 30.29
C ASN A 37 20.00 5.87 29.62
N ALA A 38 18.80 5.78 29.05
CA ALA A 38 18.32 4.56 28.45
C ALA A 38 18.86 4.50 27.02
N PRO A 39 19.39 3.34 26.59
CA PRO A 39 19.72 3.18 25.20
C PRO A 39 18.46 3.35 24.37
N LYS A 40 18.64 3.92 23.18
CA LYS A 40 17.63 3.87 22.14
C LYS A 40 17.26 2.42 21.91
N VAL A 41 15.99 2.20 21.58
CA VAL A 41 15.58 0.92 21.00
C VAL A 41 16.18 0.86 19.59
N ILE A 42 17.47 0.51 19.53
CA ILE A 42 18.22 0.30 18.30
C ILE A 42 18.06 -1.17 17.96
N THR A 43 17.21 -1.40 16.98
CA THR A 43 17.37 -2.57 16.15
C THR A 43 18.17 -2.12 14.95
N SER A 44 19.35 -2.68 14.77
CA SER A 44 20.04 -2.75 13.50
C SER A 44 20.06 -4.23 13.14
N ARG A 45 19.83 -4.59 11.87
CA ARG A 45 19.91 -5.99 11.41
C ARG A 45 21.34 -6.52 11.53
N THR A 46 22.32 -5.65 11.72
CA THR A 46 23.74 -5.97 11.62
C THR A 46 24.42 -6.26 12.95
N ILE A 47 23.88 -5.81 14.09
CA ILE A 47 24.58 -5.94 15.41
C ILE A 47 23.95 -7.03 16.29
N TRP A 48 22.65 -7.29 16.13
CA TRP A 48 21.97 -8.40 16.79
C TRP A 48 21.04 -9.06 15.77
N ASN A 49 21.16 -10.37 15.61
CA ASN A 49 20.34 -11.23 14.75
C ASN A 49 18.87 -11.29 15.22
N ALA A 50 18.20 -10.14 15.32
CA ALA A 50 16.83 -10.02 15.81
C ALA A 50 15.84 -10.30 14.66
N LYS A 51 15.37 -11.56 14.60
CA LYS A 51 14.28 -12.02 13.71
C LYS A 51 12.86 -11.70 14.22
N ASN A 52 12.72 -10.96 15.33
CA ASN A 52 11.44 -10.76 16.03
C ASN A 52 11.12 -9.26 16.09
N GLY A 53 9.97 -8.81 15.56
CA GLY A 53 9.22 -7.52 15.66
C GLY A 53 9.66 -6.32 16.54
N PHE A 54 10.93 -6.21 16.92
CA PHE A 54 11.51 -5.20 17.78
C PHE A 54 11.81 -3.90 17.03
N TRP A 55 11.88 -3.97 15.70
CA TRP A 55 12.03 -2.82 14.81
C TRP A 55 10.83 -1.87 14.89
N ASP A 56 9.63 -2.43 14.90
CA ASP A 56 8.38 -1.68 15.06
C ASP A 56 8.35 -1.00 16.44
N VAL A 57 8.95 -1.64 17.46
CA VAL A 57 9.04 -1.10 18.81
C VAL A 57 9.92 0.15 18.89
N GLY A 58 11.01 0.22 18.11
CA GLY A 58 11.86 1.41 18.07
C GLY A 58 11.18 2.63 17.43
N LEU A 59 10.51 2.44 16.30
CA LEU A 59 9.79 3.51 15.60
C LEU A 59 8.59 4.01 16.41
N GLU A 60 7.81 3.09 16.99
CA GLU A 60 6.67 3.43 17.83
C GLU A 60 7.10 4.09 19.16
N SER A 61 8.22 3.67 19.76
CA SER A 61 8.77 4.32 20.96
C SER A 61 9.07 5.81 20.70
N ARG A 62 9.66 6.15 19.54
CA ARG A 62 9.90 7.55 19.17
C ARG A 62 8.59 8.32 18.96
N LYS A 63 7.58 7.74 18.30
CA LYS A 63 6.26 8.38 18.14
C LYS A 63 5.62 8.69 19.49
N LEU A 64 5.72 7.76 20.45
CA LEU A 64 5.25 7.97 21.82
C LEU A 64 6.10 8.98 22.61
N ALA A 65 7.34 9.22 22.22
CA ALA A 65 8.16 10.29 22.79
C ALA A 65 7.75 11.66 22.23
N VAL A 66 7.56 11.77 20.91
CA VAL A 66 7.11 13.01 20.24
C VAL A 66 5.74 13.47 20.76
N ASN A 67 4.82 12.55 21.04
CA ASN A 67 3.50 12.88 21.60
C ASN A 67 3.51 13.15 23.13
N GLY A 68 4.69 13.09 23.77
CA GLY A 68 4.88 13.39 25.19
C GLY A 68 4.53 12.27 26.18
N LYS A 69 4.14 11.08 25.70
CA LYS A 69 3.86 9.90 26.55
C LYS A 69 5.12 9.25 27.10
N ILE A 70 6.22 9.34 26.36
CA ILE A 70 7.57 8.96 26.81
C ILE A 70 8.42 10.23 26.91
N LYS A 71 9.22 10.36 27.97
CA LYS A 71 10.28 11.37 28.07
C LYS A 71 11.62 10.71 28.33
N HIS A 72 12.64 11.10 27.56
CA HIS A 72 14.00 10.59 27.70
C HIS A 72 14.90 11.68 28.30
N TYR A 73 15.64 11.33 29.34
CA TYR A 73 16.68 12.16 29.92
C TYR A 73 18.04 11.48 29.69
N VAL A 74 19.01 12.26 29.20
CA VAL A 74 20.36 11.76 28.90
C VAL A 74 21.41 12.61 29.61
N VAL A 75 22.49 11.96 30.06
CA VAL A 75 23.67 12.64 30.63
C VAL A 75 24.69 12.81 29.52
N ASP A 76 25.24 14.01 29.39
CA ASP A 76 26.09 14.35 28.25
C ASP A 76 27.45 13.63 28.28
N ASN A 77 27.98 13.40 29.49
CA ASN A 77 29.23 12.68 29.72
C ASN A 77 29.00 11.19 30.09
N ASP A 78 27.88 10.61 29.66
CA ASP A 78 27.62 9.18 29.81
C ASP A 78 28.66 8.35 29.05
N ASN A 79 29.31 7.43 29.77
CA ASN A 79 30.38 6.59 29.24
C ASN A 79 29.93 5.19 28.79
N VAL A 80 28.64 4.87 28.93
CA VAL A 80 28.05 3.57 28.58
C VAL A 80 27.04 3.74 27.45
N VAL A 81 26.11 4.69 27.57
CA VAL A 81 25.15 5.03 26.53
C VAL A 81 25.63 6.32 25.85
N THR A 82 26.57 6.14 24.92
CA THR A 82 27.18 7.22 24.14
C THR A 82 26.19 7.81 23.13
N SER A 83 26.50 8.95 22.53
CA SER A 83 25.62 9.64 21.55
C SER A 83 25.12 8.76 20.41
N VAL A 84 25.85 7.70 20.04
CA VAL A 84 25.45 6.71 19.02
C VAL A 84 24.36 5.75 19.53
N LEU A 85 24.36 5.45 20.83
CA LEU A 85 23.41 4.55 21.49
C LEU A 85 22.24 5.29 22.14
N GLN A 86 22.32 6.61 22.27
CA GLN A 86 21.28 7.45 22.84
C GLN A 86 20.06 7.53 21.92
N ASN A 87 18.91 7.87 22.52
CA ASN A 87 17.70 8.22 21.79
C ASN A 87 17.94 9.47 20.93
N ASP A 88 17.15 9.62 19.86
CA ASP A 88 17.35 10.68 18.86
C ASP A 88 17.32 12.07 19.53
N SER A 89 18.18 12.97 19.05
CA SER A 89 18.42 14.29 19.68
C SER A 89 17.15 15.14 19.78
N ASP A 90 16.15 14.88 18.94
CA ASP A 90 14.87 15.59 18.90
C ASP A 90 13.86 15.12 19.97
N VAL A 91 14.11 13.98 20.63
CA VAL A 91 13.21 13.40 21.65
C VAL A 91 13.87 13.20 23.02
N VAL A 92 15.14 13.59 23.16
CA VAL A 92 15.88 13.56 24.43
C VAL A 92 15.99 14.95 25.04
N THR A 93 16.00 14.99 26.37
CA THR A 93 16.36 16.17 27.15
C THR A 93 17.71 15.93 27.79
N SER A 94 18.71 16.73 27.41
CA SER A 94 20.01 16.73 28.08
C SER A 94 19.86 17.17 29.54
N THR A 95 20.64 16.53 30.39
CA THR A 95 20.74 16.82 31.82
C THR A 95 22.07 17.46 32.21
N GLY A 96 22.95 17.73 31.24
CA GLY A 96 24.32 18.16 31.50
C GLY A 96 25.27 17.00 31.87
N SER A 97 26.55 17.32 32.06
CA SER A 97 27.59 16.37 32.52
C SER A 97 27.47 15.99 34.02
N ALA A 98 27.29 14.72 34.36
CA ALA A 98 27.11 14.26 35.74
C ALA A 98 28.43 13.78 36.37
N ASN A 99 28.59 13.92 37.69
CA ASN A 99 29.78 13.45 38.40
C ASN A 99 29.92 11.93 38.34
N VAL A 100 28.79 11.24 38.31
CA VAL A 100 28.71 9.78 38.34
C VAL A 100 28.38 9.15 36.98
N LYS A 101 28.43 9.93 35.89
CA LYS A 101 28.23 9.50 34.49
C LYS A 101 26.97 8.62 34.31
N HIS A 102 27.11 7.36 33.90
CA HIS A 102 26.00 6.41 33.67
C HIS A 102 25.30 5.88 34.93
N ARG A 103 25.69 6.30 36.15
CA ARG A 103 25.07 5.77 37.36
C ARG A 103 23.72 6.43 37.61
N SER A 104 22.79 5.65 38.17
CA SER A 104 21.47 6.11 38.57
C SER A 104 21.49 7.27 39.59
N ARG A 105 22.62 7.56 40.22
CA ARG A 105 22.75 8.72 41.10
C ARG A 105 22.80 10.06 40.35
N GLY A 106 23.15 10.08 39.06
CA GLY A 106 23.33 11.32 38.28
C GLY A 106 22.03 12.09 38.05
N TYR A 107 20.89 11.40 37.93
CA TYR A 107 19.58 12.05 37.82
C TYR A 107 19.02 12.56 39.15
N PHE A 108 19.75 12.35 40.26
CA PHE A 108 19.47 12.96 41.56
C PHE A 108 20.44 14.12 41.86
N GLU A 109 21.17 14.66 40.89
CA GLU A 109 21.97 15.88 41.13
C GLU A 109 21.06 17.12 41.22
N SER A 110 21.48 18.15 41.97
CA SER A 110 20.64 19.33 42.24
C SER A 110 20.20 20.07 40.97
N ARG A 111 21.07 20.16 39.97
CA ARG A 111 20.80 20.77 38.66
C ARG A 111 19.62 20.17 37.89
N MET A 112 19.24 18.92 38.18
CA MET A 112 18.06 18.29 37.58
C MET A 112 16.77 18.98 37.97
N ASN A 113 16.77 19.68 39.11
CA ASN A 113 15.63 20.44 39.61
C ASN A 113 15.30 21.65 38.72
N ASP A 114 16.28 22.15 37.96
CA ASP A 114 16.13 23.34 37.13
C ASP A 114 15.61 23.00 35.72
N ILE A 115 15.45 21.71 35.40
CA ILE A 115 14.91 21.27 34.11
C ILE A 115 13.38 21.48 34.12
N PRO A 116 12.82 22.41 33.31
CA PRO A 116 11.43 22.88 33.43
C PRO A 116 10.34 21.80 33.26
N ASN A 117 10.74 20.61 32.84
CA ASN A 117 9.88 19.49 32.48
C ASN A 117 10.11 18.22 33.31
N PHE A 118 11.04 18.26 34.27
CA PHE A 118 11.37 17.16 35.18
C PHE A 118 10.36 17.11 36.34
N ASN A 119 9.15 16.64 36.04
CA ASN A 119 7.99 16.77 36.92
C ASN A 119 7.65 15.48 37.70
N ILE A 120 8.58 14.51 37.77
CA ILE A 120 8.32 13.22 38.43
C ILE A 120 9.07 13.17 39.76
N GLY A 121 8.32 13.49 40.82
CA GLY A 121 8.76 13.41 42.22
C GLY A 121 9.26 14.75 42.74
N LYS A 122 8.42 15.47 43.50
CA LYS A 122 8.92 16.50 44.42
C LYS A 122 9.89 15.79 45.36
N ARG A 123 11.17 16.13 45.26
CA ARG A 123 12.27 15.44 45.93
C ARG A 123 12.15 15.41 47.46
N THR A 124 11.36 16.33 48.03
CA THR A 124 11.10 16.43 49.48
C THR A 124 10.22 15.31 50.04
N THR A 125 9.63 14.43 49.22
CA THR A 125 8.73 13.36 49.69
C THR A 125 9.15 11.95 49.31
N LEU A 126 10.27 11.75 48.60
CA LEU A 126 10.73 10.42 48.18
C LEU A 126 11.25 9.54 49.34
N ASP A 127 11.46 10.14 50.51
CA ASP A 127 11.78 9.45 51.76
C ASP A 127 10.55 8.83 52.45
N LYS A 128 9.35 9.05 51.89
CA LYS A 128 8.11 8.44 52.38
C LYS A 128 7.61 7.43 51.37
N GLN A 129 7.26 6.24 51.88
CA GLN A 129 6.91 5.02 51.14
C GLN A 129 6.14 5.32 49.84
N GLY A 130 6.58 4.70 48.74
CA GLY A 130 5.99 4.88 47.42
C GLY A 130 4.47 4.68 47.43
N TYR A 131 3.75 5.58 46.76
CA TYR A 131 2.30 5.50 46.61
C TYR A 131 1.92 4.40 45.61
N ARG A 132 1.24 3.34 46.08
CA ARG A 132 0.58 2.35 45.23
C ARG A 132 -0.85 2.82 44.95
N ASP A 133 -1.14 3.13 43.69
CA ASP A 133 -2.50 3.52 43.28
C ASP A 133 -3.50 2.41 43.67
N PRO A 134 -4.57 2.71 44.44
CA PRO A 134 -5.57 1.73 44.85
C PRO A 134 -6.22 0.99 43.68
N LYS A 135 -6.23 1.58 42.48
CA LYS A 135 -6.70 0.92 41.25
C LYS A 135 -5.86 -0.30 40.88
N LEU A 136 -4.57 -0.35 41.25
CA LEU A 136 -3.72 -1.53 41.04
C LEU A 136 -4.16 -2.73 41.88
N GLY A 137 -4.85 -2.52 43.00
CA GLY A 137 -5.45 -3.60 43.81
C GLY A 137 -6.74 -4.16 43.22
N LYS A 138 -7.34 -3.46 42.25
CA LYS A 138 -8.54 -3.89 41.51
C LYS A 138 -8.20 -4.54 40.18
N ILE A 139 -6.92 -4.64 39.82
CA ILE A 139 -6.47 -5.31 38.61
C ILE A 139 -6.40 -6.81 38.90
N SER A 140 -7.38 -7.55 38.41
CA SER A 140 -7.34 -9.01 38.33
C SER A 140 -6.83 -9.43 36.96
N PHE A 141 -5.81 -10.29 36.93
CA PHE A 141 -5.36 -10.94 35.71
C PHE A 141 -6.28 -12.11 35.42
N PHE A 142 -7.26 -11.91 34.56
CA PHE A 142 -8.07 -13.01 34.06
C PHE A 142 -7.33 -13.69 32.90
N LYS A 143 -7.22 -15.02 32.92
CA LYS A 143 -6.99 -15.79 31.70
C LYS A 143 -8.19 -15.48 30.80
N LYS A 144 -7.94 -14.76 29.70
CA LYS A 144 -8.98 -14.18 28.84
C LYS A 144 -10.04 -15.23 28.52
N GLN A 145 -11.22 -15.13 29.15
CA GLN A 145 -12.42 -15.67 28.54
C GLN A 145 -12.67 -14.82 27.30
N GLN A 146 -12.74 -15.47 26.13
CA GLN A 146 -13.15 -14.81 24.90
C GLN A 146 -14.53 -14.20 25.13
N VAL A 147 -14.59 -12.88 25.25
CA VAL A 147 -15.83 -12.15 25.04
C VAL A 147 -16.11 -12.24 23.55
N PRO A 148 -17.23 -12.85 23.12
CA PRO A 148 -17.62 -12.79 21.71
C PRO A 148 -17.88 -11.32 21.40
N LEU A 149 -17.07 -10.72 20.52
CA LEU A 149 -17.47 -9.47 19.89
C LEU A 149 -18.73 -9.77 19.06
N SER A 150 -19.74 -8.91 19.20
CA SER A 150 -21.07 -9.00 18.57
C SER A 150 -21.05 -9.68 17.20
N SER A 151 -21.83 -10.75 17.07
CA SER A 151 -21.83 -11.70 15.96
C SER A 151 -22.55 -11.26 14.69
N SER A 152 -23.09 -10.03 14.65
CA SER A 152 -23.96 -9.57 13.57
C SER A 152 -23.34 -8.54 12.62
N GLN A 153 -22.11 -8.06 12.85
CA GLN A 153 -21.45 -7.09 11.97
C GLN A 153 -20.02 -7.53 11.62
N PRO A 154 -19.65 -7.54 10.32
CA PRO A 154 -18.26 -7.71 9.89
C PRO A 154 -17.40 -6.63 10.53
N SER A 155 -16.14 -6.95 10.85
CA SER A 155 -15.26 -5.94 11.38
C SER A 155 -14.94 -4.86 10.35
N ALA A 156 -15.19 -3.60 10.73
CA ALA A 156 -14.68 -2.43 10.03
C ALA A 156 -13.29 -2.05 10.56
N GLU A 157 -12.35 -3.01 10.67
CA GLU A 157 -10.97 -2.64 11.03
C GLU A 157 -10.42 -1.70 9.94
N PRO A 158 -9.82 -0.56 10.32
CA PRO A 158 -9.25 0.37 9.36
C PRO A 158 -8.09 -0.28 8.61
N LEU A 159 -8.01 0.05 7.33
CA LEU A 159 -7.10 -0.58 6.39
C LEU A 159 -5.73 0.08 6.51
N GLU A 160 -4.70 -0.71 6.80
CA GLU A 160 -3.36 -0.19 7.00
C GLU A 160 -2.75 0.30 5.66
N ASN A 161 -2.45 1.59 5.57
CA ASN A 161 -1.63 2.16 4.49
C ASN A 161 -0.15 1.86 4.71
N ILE A 162 0.35 0.81 4.06
CA ILE A 162 1.74 0.34 4.19
C ILE A 162 2.74 1.16 3.37
N ALA A 163 2.28 2.13 2.57
CA ALA A 163 3.14 3.08 1.86
C ALA A 163 3.52 4.30 2.70
N LEU A 164 2.79 4.59 3.80
CA LEU A 164 3.00 5.78 4.61
C LEU A 164 4.45 5.89 5.12
N GLY A 165 5.13 6.99 4.76
CA GLY A 165 6.51 7.27 5.13
C GLY A 165 7.56 6.33 4.52
N LYS A 166 7.20 5.51 3.53
CA LYS A 166 8.13 4.59 2.87
C LYS A 166 9.09 5.30 1.92
N ARG A 167 10.15 4.57 1.54
CA ARG A 167 11.09 5.03 0.53
C ARG A 167 10.43 5.04 -0.83
N VAL A 168 10.64 6.14 -1.55
CA VAL A 168 10.03 6.37 -2.85
C VAL A 168 11.06 6.96 -3.81
N THR A 169 10.89 6.66 -5.08
CA THR A 169 11.66 7.24 -6.18
C THR A 169 10.71 7.67 -7.28
N GLN A 170 11.13 8.63 -8.09
CA GLN A 170 10.38 9.04 -9.28
C GLN A 170 11.37 9.32 -10.42
N SER A 171 10.90 9.27 -11.65
CA SER A 171 11.73 9.37 -12.85
C SER A 171 12.52 10.68 -12.96
N SER A 172 11.96 11.79 -12.45
CA SER A 172 12.67 13.05 -12.25
C SER A 172 11.89 13.93 -11.27
N THR A 173 12.50 15.02 -10.78
CA THR A 173 11.87 15.95 -9.83
C THR A 173 11.89 17.35 -10.38
N ALA A 174 10.72 17.98 -10.49
CA ALA A 174 10.54 19.34 -10.96
C ALA A 174 9.80 20.19 -9.93
N PHE A 175 10.00 21.52 -9.98
CA PHE A 175 9.24 22.50 -9.18
C PHE A 175 9.20 22.23 -7.65
N GLY A 176 10.17 21.47 -7.12
CA GLY A 176 10.21 21.08 -5.71
C GLY A 176 9.20 20.00 -5.31
N GLY A 177 8.57 19.31 -6.28
CA GLY A 177 7.63 18.20 -6.05
C GLY A 177 8.32 16.87 -5.76
N ASP A 178 9.01 16.77 -4.61
CA ASP A 178 9.71 15.54 -4.18
C ASP A 178 8.75 14.34 -4.07
N ALA A 179 9.23 13.16 -4.50
CA ALA A 179 8.47 11.91 -4.51
C ALA A 179 7.82 11.57 -3.16
N ARG A 180 8.45 11.92 -2.03
CA ARG A 180 7.98 11.60 -0.67
C ARG A 180 6.64 12.21 -0.31
N ARG A 181 6.22 13.24 -1.03
CA ARG A 181 4.92 13.90 -0.80
C ARG A 181 3.75 12.96 -1.03
N ALA A 182 3.85 12.02 -1.96
CA ALA A 182 2.80 11.04 -2.21
C ALA A 182 2.68 9.92 -1.14
N VAL A 183 3.48 9.98 -0.07
CA VAL A 183 3.43 9.03 1.05
C VAL A 183 3.52 9.76 2.39
N ASP A 184 3.12 11.03 2.44
CA ASP A 184 3.20 11.86 3.65
C ASP A 184 1.93 11.79 4.52
N GLY A 185 0.88 11.14 4.02
CA GLY A 185 -0.39 10.96 4.69
C GLY A 185 -1.40 12.09 4.45
N LYS A 186 -1.10 13.05 3.57
CA LYS A 186 -1.98 14.17 3.24
C LYS A 186 -2.54 14.01 1.83
N VAL A 187 -3.84 13.78 1.74
CA VAL A 187 -4.55 13.62 0.46
C VAL A 187 -4.84 14.94 -0.28
N ASP A 188 -4.35 16.06 0.23
CA ASP A 188 -4.62 17.39 -0.32
C ASP A 188 -3.88 17.60 -1.64
N GLY A 189 -4.66 17.69 -2.73
CA GLY A 189 -4.13 17.88 -4.07
C GLY A 189 -3.76 19.32 -4.43
N ASN A 190 -3.86 20.30 -3.53
CA ASN A 190 -3.41 21.65 -3.82
C ASN A 190 -1.87 21.73 -3.81
N TYR A 191 -1.28 21.97 -4.98
CA TYR A 191 0.18 22.02 -5.14
C TYR A 191 0.87 23.05 -4.23
N ALA A 192 0.23 24.18 -3.95
CA ALA A 192 0.78 25.23 -3.10
C ALA A 192 0.89 24.81 -1.62
N HIS A 193 0.22 23.75 -1.20
CA HIS A 193 0.28 23.23 0.17
C HIS A 193 1.45 22.26 0.39
N HIS A 194 2.33 22.11 -0.61
CA HIS A 194 3.58 21.35 -0.52
C HIS A 194 3.42 19.84 -0.20
N SER A 195 2.28 19.24 -0.57
CA SER A 195 1.97 17.80 -0.48
C SER A 195 1.72 17.11 -1.82
N VAL A 196 2.15 17.70 -2.94
CA VAL A 196 2.00 17.09 -4.27
C VAL A 196 3.37 16.86 -4.92
N THR A 197 3.57 15.66 -5.46
CA THR A 197 4.77 15.30 -6.25
C THR A 197 4.74 15.97 -7.62
N HIS A 198 5.89 16.08 -8.28
CA HIS A 198 5.95 16.59 -9.65
C HIS A 198 7.21 16.12 -10.36
N THR A 199 7.02 15.43 -11.49
CA THR A 199 8.12 15.08 -12.40
C THR A 199 8.31 16.17 -13.47
N GLU A 200 9.48 16.19 -14.10
CA GLU A 200 9.63 16.91 -15.37
C GLU A 200 8.62 16.39 -16.40
N PHE A 201 8.31 17.24 -17.37
CA PHE A 201 7.59 16.80 -18.57
C PHE A 201 8.52 15.90 -19.38
N GLN A 202 8.19 14.61 -19.45
CA GLN A 202 9.02 13.61 -20.11
C GLN A 202 8.16 12.47 -20.64
N SER A 203 8.76 11.56 -21.41
CA SER A 203 8.08 10.35 -21.86
C SER A 203 7.98 9.34 -20.71
N LYS A 204 6.77 8.81 -20.49
CA LYS A 204 6.44 7.80 -19.48
C LYS A 204 7.02 8.09 -18.09
N PRO A 205 6.75 9.27 -17.51
CA PRO A 205 7.18 9.56 -16.15
C PRO A 205 6.57 8.56 -15.18
N TRP A 206 7.32 8.21 -14.14
CA TRP A 206 6.89 7.24 -13.15
C TRP A 206 7.25 7.68 -11.74
N TRP A 207 6.47 7.17 -10.78
CA TRP A 207 6.71 7.22 -9.35
C TRP A 207 6.61 5.80 -8.79
N GLN A 208 7.46 5.43 -7.84
CA GLN A 208 7.50 4.08 -7.27
C GLN A 208 7.77 4.12 -5.77
N VAL A 209 7.02 3.32 -5.01
CA VAL A 209 7.28 3.06 -3.58
C VAL A 209 7.91 1.68 -3.39
N ASP A 210 8.90 1.61 -2.48
CA ASP A 210 9.45 0.36 -1.91
C ASP A 210 8.77 0.06 -0.58
N LEU A 211 8.00 -1.02 -0.51
CA LEU A 211 7.31 -1.47 0.71
C LEU A 211 8.26 -2.17 1.72
N ASP A 212 9.57 -2.15 1.47
CA ASP A 212 10.67 -2.81 2.20
C ASP A 212 10.72 -4.33 2.05
N LYS A 213 9.56 -4.98 1.95
CA LYS A 213 9.41 -6.41 1.69
C LYS A 213 8.19 -6.66 0.81
N GLU A 214 8.07 -7.88 0.32
CA GLU A 214 6.86 -8.32 -0.38
C GLU A 214 5.67 -8.39 0.57
N GLU A 215 4.64 -7.60 0.27
CA GLU A 215 3.42 -7.48 1.04
C GLU A 215 2.21 -7.88 0.20
N THR A 216 1.24 -8.54 0.83
CA THR A 216 -0.04 -8.84 0.18
C THR A 216 -0.87 -7.57 0.13
N ILE A 217 -1.08 -7.05 -1.09
CA ILE A 217 -1.78 -5.79 -1.34
C ILE A 217 -3.24 -6.09 -1.66
N ARG A 218 -4.12 -5.34 -1.00
CA ARG A 218 -5.57 -5.48 -1.17
C ARG A 218 -6.10 -4.45 -2.16
N GLN A 219 -5.65 -3.21 -2.01
CA GLN A 219 -6.16 -2.06 -2.75
C GLN A 219 -5.09 -0.97 -2.80
N ILE A 220 -5.10 -0.17 -3.86
CA ILE A 220 -4.30 1.04 -3.97
C ILE A 220 -5.24 2.22 -4.17
N ASN A 221 -5.09 3.26 -3.35
CA ASN A 221 -5.78 4.53 -3.54
C ASN A 221 -4.80 5.53 -4.14
N ILE A 222 -5.23 6.24 -5.17
CA ILE A 222 -4.43 7.28 -5.83
C ILE A 222 -5.22 8.58 -5.75
N TYR A 223 -4.58 9.62 -5.22
CA TYR A 223 -5.14 10.97 -5.10
C TYR A 223 -4.40 11.89 -6.07
N ASN A 224 -5.17 12.53 -6.94
CA ASN A 224 -4.67 13.45 -7.96
C ASN A 224 -4.40 14.83 -7.36
N ARG A 225 -3.63 15.64 -8.09
CA ARG A 225 -3.59 17.09 -7.92
C ARG A 225 -4.99 17.68 -8.14
N THR A 226 -5.36 18.75 -7.43
CA THR A 226 -6.72 19.32 -7.45
C THR A 226 -6.80 20.83 -7.73
N ASP A 227 -5.71 21.59 -7.62
CA ASP A 227 -5.72 23.05 -7.88
C ASP A 227 -5.76 23.39 -9.38
N THR A 228 -5.08 22.61 -10.22
CA THR A 228 -5.11 22.69 -11.69
C THR A 228 -4.45 21.45 -12.29
N ALA A 229 -4.65 21.22 -13.59
CA ALA A 229 -3.96 20.18 -14.36
C ALA A 229 -4.31 18.74 -13.96
N GLN A 230 -5.54 18.54 -13.48
CA GLN A 230 -6.10 17.25 -13.13
C GLN A 230 -6.12 16.29 -14.33
N ASP A 231 -6.22 16.83 -15.55
CA ASP A 231 -6.22 16.12 -16.83
C ASP A 231 -4.88 15.42 -17.14
N ARG A 232 -3.79 15.76 -16.43
CA ARG A 232 -2.49 15.11 -16.63
C ARG A 232 -2.42 13.66 -16.15
N LEU A 233 -3.18 13.31 -15.11
CA LEU A 233 -3.25 11.93 -14.59
C LEU A 233 -4.30 11.13 -15.36
N THR A 234 -4.01 10.88 -16.63
CA THR A 234 -4.82 10.06 -17.54
C THR A 234 -3.92 9.04 -18.23
N ASN A 235 -4.50 7.93 -18.68
CA ASN A 235 -3.81 6.84 -19.37
C ASN A 235 -2.55 6.37 -18.63
N PHE A 236 -2.69 5.99 -17.36
CA PHE A 236 -1.56 5.57 -16.54
C PHE A 236 -1.66 4.10 -16.14
N ASN A 237 -0.55 3.52 -15.77
CA ASN A 237 -0.43 2.13 -15.32
C ASN A 237 -0.15 2.10 -13.82
N VAL A 238 -0.84 1.21 -13.13
CA VAL A 238 -0.43 0.72 -11.81
C VAL A 238 0.26 -0.61 -12.01
N ILE A 239 1.54 -0.67 -11.65
CA ILE A 239 2.40 -1.82 -11.89
C ILE A 239 2.89 -2.34 -10.55
N LEU A 240 2.68 -3.64 -10.31
CA LEU A 240 3.17 -4.35 -9.13
C LEU A 240 4.44 -5.10 -9.50
N LEU A 241 5.50 -4.95 -8.72
CA LEU A 241 6.75 -5.68 -8.93
C LEU A 241 7.17 -6.47 -7.70
N ASP A 242 7.76 -7.63 -7.92
CA ASP A 242 8.33 -8.48 -6.88
C ASP A 242 9.67 -7.92 -6.37
N SER A 243 10.30 -8.61 -5.42
CA SER A 243 11.59 -8.19 -4.84
C SER A 243 12.74 -8.12 -5.85
N SER A 244 12.64 -8.83 -6.98
CA SER A 244 13.62 -8.80 -8.06
C SER A 244 13.36 -7.67 -9.08
N GLY A 245 12.22 -6.98 -8.94
CA GLY A 245 11.77 -5.97 -9.90
C GLY A 245 11.05 -6.57 -11.12
N LYS A 246 10.64 -7.84 -11.07
CA LYS A 246 9.83 -8.46 -12.12
C LYS A 246 8.38 -8.02 -11.97
N GLU A 247 7.74 -7.68 -13.10
CA GLU A 247 6.32 -7.32 -13.15
C GLU A 247 5.43 -8.51 -12.80
N ILE A 248 4.56 -8.31 -11.82
CA ILE A 248 3.56 -9.28 -11.35
C ILE A 248 2.22 -9.00 -12.02
N GLU A 249 1.85 -7.73 -12.08
CA GLU A 249 0.57 -7.27 -12.63
C GLU A 249 0.70 -5.83 -13.10
N ARG A 250 -0.01 -5.50 -14.19
CA ARG A 250 -0.20 -4.16 -14.69
C ARG A 250 -1.68 -3.90 -14.91
N LYS A 251 -2.18 -2.82 -14.31
CA LYS A 251 -3.54 -2.32 -14.52
C LYS A 251 -3.49 -0.96 -15.20
N ARG A 252 -4.05 -0.88 -16.41
CA ARG A 252 -4.19 0.38 -17.15
C ARG A 252 -5.44 1.12 -16.67
N ILE A 253 -5.28 2.39 -16.32
CA ILE A 253 -6.33 3.30 -15.89
C ILE A 253 -6.42 4.42 -16.92
N ALA A 254 -7.53 4.46 -17.67
CA ALA A 254 -7.72 5.45 -18.74
C ALA A 254 -7.91 6.88 -18.17
N SER A 255 -8.72 7.00 -17.12
CA SER A 255 -8.93 8.25 -16.40
C SER A 255 -9.41 7.97 -14.98
N LEU A 256 -9.27 8.96 -14.10
CA LEU A 256 -9.91 8.95 -12.80
C LEU A 256 -11.39 9.34 -12.98
N LYS A 257 -12.29 8.71 -12.20
CA LYS A 257 -13.71 9.08 -12.17
C LYS A 257 -13.91 10.45 -11.49
N ASP A 258 -12.99 10.81 -10.61
CA ASP A 258 -13.03 12.00 -9.77
C ASP A 258 -11.59 12.48 -9.51
N ILE A 259 -11.32 13.19 -8.41
CA ILE A 259 -9.96 13.52 -7.98
C ILE A 259 -9.16 12.33 -7.40
N SER A 260 -9.76 11.14 -7.32
CA SER A 260 -9.09 9.93 -6.82
C SER A 260 -9.56 8.66 -7.52
N ALA A 261 -8.77 7.59 -7.40
CA ALA A 261 -9.18 6.23 -7.77
C ALA A 261 -8.87 5.24 -6.66
N GLN A 262 -9.77 4.27 -6.51
CA GLN A 262 -9.57 3.08 -5.67
C GLN A 262 -9.42 1.88 -6.60
N ILE A 263 -8.26 1.23 -6.54
CA ILE A 263 -7.87 0.18 -7.47
C ILE A 263 -7.73 -1.10 -6.67
N ALA A 264 -8.65 -2.05 -6.87
CA ALA A 264 -8.57 -3.36 -6.23
C ALA A 264 -7.39 -4.16 -6.80
N ILE A 265 -6.62 -4.84 -5.94
CA ILE A 265 -5.40 -5.58 -6.29
C ILE A 265 -5.55 -7.10 -6.05
N ASP A 266 -6.76 -7.57 -5.71
CA ASP A 266 -7.08 -9.00 -5.61
C ASP A 266 -6.01 -9.84 -4.87
N TYR A 267 -5.49 -9.29 -3.76
CA TYR A 267 -4.53 -9.94 -2.85
C TYR A 267 -3.20 -10.34 -3.49
N LYS A 268 -2.73 -9.61 -4.52
CA LYS A 268 -1.40 -9.84 -5.10
C LYS A 268 -0.30 -9.43 -4.11
N LYS A 269 0.75 -10.24 -4.05
CA LYS A 269 1.91 -10.00 -3.20
C LYS A 269 2.98 -9.27 -4.01
N ALA A 270 3.42 -8.09 -3.59
CA ALA A 270 4.40 -7.27 -4.31
C ALA A 270 5.26 -6.46 -3.32
N ARG A 271 6.47 -6.10 -3.72
CA ARG A 271 7.35 -5.20 -2.94
C ARG A 271 7.28 -3.77 -3.46
N PHE A 272 7.21 -3.60 -4.77
CA PHE A 272 7.17 -2.28 -5.38
C PHE A 272 5.81 -2.02 -6.01
N VAL A 273 5.32 -0.81 -5.83
CA VAL A 273 4.15 -0.28 -6.54
C VAL A 273 4.60 0.91 -7.35
N ARG A 274 4.43 0.86 -8.67
CA ARG A 274 4.77 1.93 -9.60
C ARG A 274 3.51 2.51 -10.25
N ILE A 275 3.43 3.83 -10.26
CA ILE A 275 2.47 4.61 -11.03
C ILE A 275 3.23 5.21 -12.22
N GLU A 276 2.84 4.88 -13.44
CA GLU A 276 3.56 5.26 -14.66
C GLU A 276 2.58 5.81 -15.70
N LEU A 277 2.77 7.05 -16.15
CA LEU A 277 1.96 7.57 -17.25
C LEU A 277 2.31 6.86 -18.57
N ASP A 278 1.34 6.70 -19.45
CA ASP A 278 1.58 6.34 -20.83
C ASP A 278 1.71 7.62 -21.69
N GLY A 279 2.80 7.76 -22.44
CA GLY A 279 3.08 8.94 -23.28
C GLY A 279 3.85 10.07 -22.60
N TYR A 280 3.90 11.25 -23.23
CA TYR A 280 4.69 12.40 -22.77
C TYR A 280 3.86 13.37 -21.93
N ASN A 281 4.14 13.48 -20.63
CA ASN A 281 3.51 14.44 -19.72
C ASN A 281 4.35 14.61 -18.44
N ALA A 282 3.85 15.39 -17.48
CA ALA A 282 4.37 15.40 -16.11
C ALA A 282 3.42 14.62 -15.19
N LEU A 283 3.97 13.75 -14.34
CA LEU A 283 3.23 13.03 -13.30
C LEU A 283 3.17 13.88 -12.03
N SER A 284 1.98 14.00 -11.45
CA SER A 284 1.77 14.66 -10.16
C SER A 284 0.78 13.86 -9.34
N LEU A 285 1.18 13.49 -8.12
CA LEU A 285 0.41 12.66 -7.21
C LEU A 285 0.33 13.38 -5.87
N ALA A 286 -0.88 13.55 -5.35
CA ALA A 286 -1.09 14.11 -4.01
C ALA A 286 -0.77 13.05 -2.95
N GLU A 287 -1.32 11.84 -3.10
CA GLU A 287 -1.08 10.73 -2.19
C GLU A 287 -1.28 9.41 -2.93
N VAL A 288 -0.47 8.41 -2.59
CA VAL A 288 -0.64 7.01 -3.01
C VAL A 288 -0.69 6.15 -1.76
N GLN A 289 -1.87 5.61 -1.46
CA GLN A 289 -2.04 4.70 -0.34
C GLN A 289 -2.02 3.27 -0.86
N VAL A 290 -1.12 2.45 -0.32
CA VAL A 290 -1.09 1.01 -0.61
C VAL A 290 -1.68 0.31 0.60
N LEU A 291 -2.88 -0.27 0.45
CA LEU A 291 -3.61 -0.87 1.56
C LEU A 291 -3.31 -2.36 1.65
N ARG A 292 -2.77 -2.78 2.81
CA ARG A 292 -2.48 -4.19 3.11
C ARG A 292 -3.75 -5.05 3.08
N ALA A 293 -3.58 -6.30 2.66
CA ALA A 293 -4.52 -7.37 2.97
C ALA A 293 -4.11 -8.03 4.29
N GLU A 294 -4.89 -7.82 5.35
CA GLU A 294 -4.63 -8.45 6.64
C GLU A 294 -4.94 -9.95 6.59
N ASN A 295 -3.96 -10.79 6.96
CA ASN A 295 -4.20 -12.20 7.22
C ASN A 295 -4.91 -12.34 8.59
N ILE A 296 -6.24 -12.47 8.54
CA ILE A 296 -7.08 -12.53 9.76
C ILE A 296 -6.98 -13.88 10.50
N ALA A 297 -6.30 -14.87 9.93
CA ALA A 297 -6.03 -16.14 10.60
C ALA A 297 -4.73 -16.14 11.40
N TRP A 298 -3.85 -15.15 11.21
CA TRP A 298 -2.53 -15.11 11.85
C TRP A 298 -2.63 -15.21 13.38
N LYS A 299 -1.90 -16.17 13.96
CA LYS A 299 -1.86 -16.47 15.41
C LYS A 299 -3.23 -16.71 16.06
N LYS A 300 -4.24 -17.05 15.27
CA LYS A 300 -5.54 -17.49 15.79
C LYS A 300 -5.48 -18.91 16.32
N GLN A 301 -6.57 -19.35 16.93
CA GLN A 301 -6.66 -20.71 17.45
C GLN A 301 -6.96 -21.67 16.30
N ALA A 302 -6.05 -22.62 16.08
CA ALA A 302 -6.25 -23.73 15.15
C ALA A 302 -6.30 -25.06 15.91
N ARG A 303 -7.02 -26.01 15.31
CA ARG A 303 -7.08 -27.42 15.74
C ARG A 303 -7.03 -28.31 14.50
N GLN A 304 -6.68 -29.57 14.69
CA GLN A 304 -6.67 -30.57 13.64
C GLN A 304 -7.13 -31.92 14.20
N SER A 305 -7.52 -32.85 13.32
CA SER A 305 -8.08 -34.16 13.69
C SER A 305 -7.17 -35.00 14.58
N SER A 306 -5.86 -34.92 14.34
CA SER A 306 -4.82 -35.58 15.14
C SER A 306 -3.48 -34.86 14.93
N THR A 307 -2.49 -35.09 15.80
CA THR A 307 -1.15 -34.48 15.66
C THR A 307 -0.09 -35.57 15.68
N GLU A 308 0.87 -35.49 14.75
CA GLU A 308 2.02 -36.39 14.67
C GLU A 308 3.29 -35.64 14.24
N PHE A 309 4.47 -36.23 14.46
CA PHE A 309 5.78 -35.68 14.09
C PHE A 309 6.04 -34.24 14.61
N GLY A 310 5.32 -33.82 15.66
CA GLY A 310 5.39 -32.47 16.20
C GLY A 310 4.74 -31.40 15.32
N GLY A 311 3.96 -31.76 14.30
CA GLY A 311 3.30 -30.83 13.39
C GLY A 311 2.00 -30.24 13.96
N ASP A 312 2.10 -29.42 15.00
CA ASP A 312 0.96 -28.78 15.66
C ASP A 312 0.15 -27.88 14.71
N ALA A 313 -1.17 -27.82 14.91
CA ALA A 313 -2.10 -27.06 14.07
C ALA A 313 -1.76 -25.58 13.93
N SER A 314 -1.18 -24.97 14.98
CA SER A 314 -0.82 -23.54 14.97
C SER A 314 0.32 -23.19 14.01
N ARG A 315 1.08 -24.19 13.52
CA ARG A 315 2.17 -23.96 12.57
C ARG A 315 1.69 -23.38 11.25
N ALA A 316 0.49 -23.75 10.81
CA ALA A 316 -0.12 -23.17 9.62
C ALA A 316 -0.59 -21.70 9.78
N LEU A 317 -0.36 -21.05 10.93
CA LEU A 317 -0.78 -19.68 11.22
C LEU A 317 0.37 -18.82 11.77
N ASP A 318 1.61 -19.24 11.55
CA ASP A 318 2.79 -18.64 12.18
C ASP A 318 3.42 -17.51 11.32
N GLY A 319 2.98 -17.38 10.07
CA GLY A 319 3.47 -16.40 9.10
C GLY A 319 4.69 -16.89 8.29
N ASN A 320 5.06 -18.17 8.39
CA ASN A 320 6.18 -18.76 7.69
C ASN A 320 5.71 -19.69 6.58
N THR A 321 5.72 -19.19 5.35
CA THR A 321 5.30 -19.95 4.16
C THR A 321 6.35 -20.96 3.67
N ASN A 322 7.30 -21.37 4.50
CA ASN A 322 8.37 -22.28 4.09
C ASN A 322 7.83 -23.71 3.94
N SER A 323 7.93 -24.23 2.72
CA SER A 323 7.40 -25.54 2.35
C SER A 323 8.25 -26.74 2.81
N ASN A 324 9.38 -26.51 3.51
CA ASN A 324 10.28 -27.57 3.99
C ASN A 324 9.97 -27.96 5.45
N TYR A 325 9.64 -29.24 5.66
CA TYR A 325 9.22 -29.74 6.97
C TYR A 325 10.27 -29.62 8.07
N SER A 326 11.56 -29.70 7.71
CA SER A 326 12.67 -29.57 8.66
C SER A 326 12.74 -28.18 9.33
N GLN A 327 12.06 -27.18 8.75
CA GLN A 327 12.00 -25.81 9.28
C GLN A 327 10.97 -25.64 10.41
N GLN A 328 10.29 -26.72 10.81
CA GLN A 328 9.37 -26.75 11.96
C GLN A 328 8.16 -25.78 11.85
N SER A 329 7.76 -25.39 10.64
CA SER A 329 6.56 -24.58 10.35
C SER A 329 5.45 -25.33 9.61
N ILE A 330 5.47 -26.65 9.56
CA ILE A 330 4.44 -27.43 8.84
C ILE A 330 3.61 -28.24 9.83
N THR A 331 2.28 -28.21 9.66
CA THR A 331 1.34 -29.06 10.40
C THR A 331 1.45 -30.51 9.93
N HIS A 332 1.05 -31.46 10.77
CA HIS A 332 1.00 -32.87 10.36
C HIS A 332 0.00 -33.64 11.20
N THR A 333 -1.04 -34.17 10.55
CA THR A 333 -1.93 -35.15 11.18
C THR A 333 -1.31 -36.54 11.15
N LYS A 334 -1.90 -37.49 11.88
CA LYS A 334 -1.63 -38.91 11.63
C LYS A 334 -2.12 -39.30 10.25
N PHE A 335 -1.67 -40.45 9.77
CA PHE A 335 -2.34 -41.13 8.66
C PHE A 335 -3.67 -41.67 9.16
N GLU A 336 -4.75 -41.08 8.67
CA GLU A 336 -6.11 -41.41 9.11
C GLU A 336 -7.13 -41.18 8.00
N ASN A 337 -8.39 -41.50 8.27
CA ASN A 337 -9.46 -41.29 7.30
C ASN A 337 -9.95 -39.86 7.36
N GLN A 338 -9.91 -39.16 6.22
CA GLN A 338 -10.43 -37.80 6.06
C GLN A 338 -9.91 -36.80 7.12
N PRO A 339 -8.57 -36.70 7.32
CA PRO A 339 -8.01 -35.76 8.26
C PRO A 339 -8.41 -34.33 7.93
N TRP A 340 -8.51 -33.50 8.97
CA TRP A 340 -8.89 -32.11 8.83
C TRP A 340 -8.06 -31.18 9.71
N TRP A 341 -7.93 -29.94 9.26
CA TRP A 341 -7.39 -28.81 10.01
C TRP A 341 -8.41 -27.68 9.99
N GLU A 342 -8.58 -26.94 11.08
CA GLU A 342 -9.57 -25.86 11.19
C GLU A 342 -9.03 -24.70 12.04
N VAL A 343 -9.24 -23.47 11.57
CA VAL A 343 -8.97 -22.22 12.32
C VAL A 343 -10.27 -21.53 12.74
N ASP A 344 -10.33 -21.03 13.97
CA ASP A 344 -11.35 -20.09 14.45
C ASP A 344 -10.83 -18.65 14.33
N LEU A 345 -11.46 -17.85 13.47
CA LEU A 345 -11.12 -16.44 13.24
C LEU A 345 -11.41 -15.56 14.48
N GLY A 346 -12.17 -16.09 15.44
CA GLY A 346 -12.51 -15.48 16.73
C GLY A 346 -13.80 -14.66 16.71
N ARG A 347 -14.33 -14.34 15.52
CA ARG A 347 -15.64 -13.73 15.27
C ARG A 347 -16.08 -14.05 13.83
N THR A 348 -17.33 -13.76 13.50
CA THR A 348 -17.82 -13.81 12.13
C THR A 348 -17.13 -12.73 11.28
N GLU A 349 -16.52 -13.13 10.18
CA GLU A 349 -15.80 -12.26 9.25
C GLU A 349 -16.36 -12.47 7.83
N GLN A 350 -16.31 -11.42 7.01
CA GLN A 350 -16.68 -11.52 5.60
C GLN A 350 -15.47 -12.03 4.81
N VAL A 351 -15.38 -13.34 4.59
CA VAL A 351 -14.19 -14.00 4.05
C VAL A 351 -14.14 -13.88 2.53
N GLY A 352 -13.06 -13.28 2.02
CA GLY A 352 -12.84 -13.06 0.58
C GLY A 352 -11.97 -14.14 -0.05
N LEU A 353 -10.78 -14.37 0.51
CA LEU A 353 -9.79 -15.30 -0.04
C LEU A 353 -9.24 -16.19 1.07
N VAL A 354 -9.11 -17.48 0.79
CA VAL A 354 -8.26 -18.41 1.56
C VAL A 354 -7.06 -18.76 0.69
N ARG A 355 -5.85 -18.55 1.21
CA ARG A 355 -4.61 -18.92 0.55
C ARG A 355 -3.92 -20.02 1.33
N LEU A 356 -3.62 -21.12 0.66
CA LEU A 356 -2.95 -22.29 1.23
C LEU A 356 -1.54 -22.38 0.69
N TYR A 357 -0.60 -22.71 1.56
CA TYR A 357 0.76 -23.09 1.23
C TYR A 357 0.97 -24.56 1.59
N ASN A 358 1.38 -25.34 0.61
CA ASN A 358 1.61 -26.77 0.70
C ASN A 358 3.07 -27.06 1.09
N ARG A 359 3.30 -28.28 1.57
CA ARG A 359 4.64 -28.84 1.74
C ARG A 359 5.24 -29.22 0.38
N GLU A 360 6.54 -29.02 0.16
CA GLU A 360 7.22 -29.27 -1.12
C GLU A 360 8.37 -30.28 -1.06
N ASP A 361 8.56 -30.99 0.05
CA ASP A 361 9.64 -31.98 0.17
C ASP A 361 9.39 -33.20 -0.75
N GLY A 362 9.84 -33.12 -2.01
CA GLY A 362 9.73 -34.17 -3.03
C GLY A 362 8.28 -34.53 -3.40
N GLU A 363 8.00 -35.83 -3.50
CA GLU A 363 6.70 -36.38 -3.88
C GLU A 363 5.60 -36.16 -2.82
N LEU A 364 5.97 -35.68 -1.63
CA LEU A 364 5.04 -35.44 -0.52
C LEU A 364 4.06 -34.30 -0.79
N SER A 365 4.39 -33.40 -1.71
CA SER A 365 3.49 -32.33 -2.20
C SER A 365 2.16 -32.88 -2.73
N LYS A 366 2.16 -34.10 -3.29
CA LYS A 366 0.97 -34.76 -3.84
C LYS A 366 -0.06 -35.19 -2.78
N ARG A 367 0.32 -35.20 -1.50
CA ARG A 367 -0.56 -35.60 -0.38
C ARG A 367 -1.74 -34.64 -0.17
N LEU A 368 -1.55 -33.36 -0.48
CA LEU A 368 -2.63 -32.38 -0.47
C LEU A 368 -3.35 -32.42 -1.83
N ALA A 369 -4.24 -33.38 -1.96
CA ALA A 369 -5.11 -33.57 -3.12
C ALA A 369 -6.47 -34.10 -2.66
N ASP A 370 -7.49 -33.93 -3.50
CA ASP A 370 -8.84 -34.41 -3.27
C ASP A 370 -9.38 -33.97 -1.90
N PHE A 371 -9.49 -32.66 -1.71
CA PHE A 371 -9.83 -32.03 -0.43
C PHE A 371 -10.86 -30.91 -0.58
N ASP A 372 -11.49 -30.57 0.54
CA ASP A 372 -12.43 -29.47 0.65
C ASP A 372 -11.86 -28.33 1.48
N VAL A 373 -12.14 -27.10 1.04
CA VAL A 373 -12.07 -25.91 1.90
C VAL A 373 -13.50 -25.51 2.25
N ILE A 374 -13.80 -25.50 3.54
CA ILE A 374 -15.15 -25.35 4.07
C ILE A 374 -15.18 -24.14 5.00
N LEU A 375 -16.14 -23.25 4.78
CA LEU A 375 -16.41 -22.12 5.66
C LEU A 375 -17.63 -22.47 6.53
N TYR A 376 -17.47 -22.39 7.84
CA TYR A 376 -18.54 -22.55 8.80
C TYR A 376 -18.91 -21.23 9.45
N ASP A 377 -20.20 -21.05 9.75
CA ASP A 377 -20.68 -19.95 10.57
C ASP A 377 -20.34 -20.16 12.07
N GLU A 378 -20.81 -19.25 12.91
CA GLU A 378 -20.63 -19.33 14.35
C GLU A 378 -21.30 -20.57 14.98
N LYS A 379 -22.45 -20.99 14.45
CA LYS A 379 -23.20 -22.17 14.93
C LYS A 379 -22.57 -23.49 14.47
N GLY A 380 -21.64 -23.43 13.52
CA GLY A 380 -21.03 -24.61 12.89
C GLY A 380 -21.80 -25.16 11.71
N THR A 381 -22.72 -24.37 11.16
CA THR A 381 -23.38 -24.68 9.89
C THR A 381 -22.43 -24.36 8.75
N GLU A 382 -22.36 -25.25 7.77
CA GLU A 382 -21.59 -25.03 6.55
C GLU A 382 -22.21 -23.88 5.74
N VAL A 383 -21.42 -22.85 5.48
CA VAL A 383 -21.80 -21.69 4.67
C VAL A 383 -21.44 -21.91 3.22
N THR A 384 -20.25 -22.45 2.97
CA THR A 384 -19.81 -22.81 1.62
C THR A 384 -18.70 -23.86 1.68
N ARG A 385 -18.60 -24.66 0.63
CA ARG A 385 -17.56 -25.66 0.41
C ARG A 385 -17.04 -25.52 -1.01
N LYS A 386 -15.73 -25.53 -1.14
CA LYS A 386 -15.03 -25.57 -2.42
C LYS A 386 -14.18 -26.83 -2.47
N TYR A 387 -14.43 -27.63 -3.49
CA TYR A 387 -13.65 -28.83 -3.77
C TYR A 387 -12.40 -28.51 -4.57
N VAL A 388 -11.28 -29.14 -4.20
CA VAL A 388 -9.99 -29.02 -4.88
C VAL A 388 -9.46 -30.42 -5.16
N SER A 389 -9.36 -30.78 -6.44
CA SER A 389 -8.85 -32.09 -6.85
C SER A 389 -7.34 -32.22 -6.65
N ARG A 390 -6.57 -31.18 -6.94
CA ARG A 390 -5.11 -31.10 -6.75
C ARG A 390 -4.63 -29.65 -6.74
N LEU A 391 -3.43 -29.39 -6.21
CA LEU A 391 -2.75 -28.10 -6.39
C LEU A 391 -1.92 -28.06 -7.66
N GLU A 392 -1.85 -26.87 -8.27
CA GLU A 392 -0.89 -26.53 -9.32
C GLU A 392 0.28 -25.76 -8.69
N GLY A 393 1.28 -26.50 -8.21
CA GLY A 393 2.40 -25.95 -7.44
C GLY A 393 2.19 -26.03 -5.93
N ASN A 394 2.83 -25.12 -5.19
CA ASN A 394 2.86 -25.13 -3.73
C ASN A 394 1.88 -24.17 -3.06
N ARG A 395 1.13 -23.41 -3.84
CA ARG A 395 0.20 -22.41 -3.34
C ARG A 395 -1.12 -22.51 -4.05
N LEU A 396 -2.21 -22.38 -3.30
CA LEU A 396 -3.56 -22.25 -3.84
C LEU A 396 -4.22 -20.99 -3.29
N ASP A 397 -4.77 -20.18 -4.20
CA ASP A 397 -5.64 -19.05 -3.85
C ASP A 397 -7.09 -19.43 -4.17
N LEU A 398 -7.94 -19.51 -3.15
CA LEU A 398 -9.34 -19.89 -3.29
C LEU A 398 -10.27 -18.75 -2.85
N GLN A 399 -11.06 -18.25 -3.80
CA GLN A 399 -12.05 -17.20 -3.53
C GLN A 399 -13.29 -17.78 -2.83
N LEU A 400 -13.69 -17.14 -1.74
CA LEU A 400 -14.92 -17.40 -1.00
C LEU A 400 -15.95 -16.27 -1.15
N ASP A 401 -15.70 -15.30 -2.04
CA ASP A 401 -16.68 -14.33 -2.56
C ASP A 401 -17.43 -13.53 -1.48
N GLY A 402 -16.80 -13.29 -0.33
CA GLY A 402 -17.38 -12.47 0.73
C GLY A 402 -18.49 -13.13 1.52
N LYS A 403 -18.48 -14.46 1.63
CA LYS A 403 -19.39 -15.18 2.53
C LYS A 403 -19.03 -14.90 3.99
N LEU A 404 -20.05 -14.77 4.83
CA LEU A 404 -19.89 -14.58 6.28
C LEU A 404 -19.60 -15.92 6.93
N GLY A 405 -18.47 -16.02 7.64
CA GLY A 405 -18.13 -17.22 8.39
C GLY A 405 -17.11 -16.94 9.48
N ARG A 406 -16.97 -17.89 10.40
CA ARG A 406 -16.08 -17.77 11.57
C ARG A 406 -14.97 -18.81 11.55
N ARG A 407 -15.21 -19.98 10.98
CA ARG A 407 -14.23 -21.09 10.98
C ARG A 407 -13.95 -21.55 9.57
N VAL A 408 -12.68 -21.70 9.23
CA VAL A 408 -12.23 -22.23 7.94
C VAL A 408 -11.61 -23.60 8.20
N ARG A 409 -12.12 -24.63 7.52
CA ARG A 409 -11.61 -26.00 7.59
C ARG A 409 -11.04 -26.43 6.25
N ILE A 410 -9.92 -27.13 6.30
CA ILE A 410 -9.33 -27.86 5.18
C ILE A 410 -9.44 -29.35 5.54
N GLN A 411 -10.08 -30.14 4.68
CA GLN A 411 -10.38 -31.54 4.96
C GLN A 411 -10.11 -32.41 3.73
N LEU A 412 -9.23 -33.41 3.88
CA LEU A 412 -9.02 -34.40 2.82
C LEU A 412 -10.24 -35.33 2.71
N ARG A 413 -10.52 -35.83 1.51
CA ARG A 413 -11.56 -36.84 1.27
C ARG A 413 -11.02 -38.27 1.30
N GLN A 414 -9.71 -38.40 1.18
CA GLN A 414 -8.99 -39.66 1.09
C GLN A 414 -8.98 -40.43 2.42
N LYS A 415 -8.83 -41.75 2.31
CA LYS A 415 -8.63 -42.66 3.44
C LYS A 415 -7.14 -42.91 3.67
N ASN A 416 -6.76 -43.15 4.92
CA ASN A 416 -5.39 -43.44 5.32
C ASN A 416 -4.35 -42.45 4.76
N GLN A 417 -4.62 -41.15 4.87
CA GLN A 417 -3.76 -40.09 4.38
C GLN A 417 -3.48 -39.10 5.51
N ALA A 418 -2.28 -38.50 5.50
CA ALA A 418 -1.93 -37.40 6.41
C ALA A 418 -2.14 -36.04 5.72
N LEU A 419 -2.72 -35.09 6.45
CA LEU A 419 -2.83 -33.68 6.08
C LEU A 419 -1.63 -32.91 6.63
N SER A 420 -0.98 -32.14 5.76
CA SER A 420 0.11 -31.24 6.14
C SER A 420 -0.05 -29.92 5.41
N LEU A 421 0.02 -28.82 6.16
CA LEU A 421 -0.13 -27.46 5.64
C LEU A 421 1.06 -26.64 6.14
N ALA A 422 1.72 -25.93 5.23
CA ALA A 422 2.82 -25.05 5.57
C ALA A 422 2.28 -23.71 6.12
N GLU A 423 1.27 -23.14 5.48
CA GLU A 423 0.62 -21.91 5.97
C GLU A 423 -0.80 -21.80 5.40
N VAL A 424 -1.71 -21.22 6.18
CA VAL A 424 -3.08 -20.90 5.78
C VAL A 424 -3.34 -19.43 6.09
N GLU A 425 -3.45 -18.62 5.05
CA GLU A 425 -3.82 -17.23 5.15
C GLU A 425 -5.30 -17.05 4.81
N VAL A 426 -6.01 -16.24 5.60
CA VAL A 426 -7.42 -15.90 5.34
C VAL A 426 -7.52 -14.38 5.24
N PHE A 427 -8.18 -13.88 4.19
CA PHE A 427 -8.32 -12.45 3.93
C PHE A 427 -9.78 -12.04 3.84
N ARG A 428 -10.08 -10.84 4.35
CA ARG A 428 -11.43 -10.24 4.23
C ARG A 428 -11.76 -9.87 2.80
N PHE A 429 -13.03 -9.99 2.45
CA PHE A 429 -13.58 -9.60 1.15
C PHE A 429 -13.56 -8.09 0.92
N ILE A 430 -13.40 -7.71 -0.34
CA ILE A 430 -13.72 -6.36 -0.82
C ILE A 430 -14.80 -6.49 -1.89
N ALA A 431 -15.89 -5.75 -1.72
CA ALA A 431 -16.82 -5.51 -2.80
C ALA A 431 -16.09 -4.76 -3.92
N LYS A 432 -15.91 -5.42 -5.07
CA LYS A 432 -15.48 -4.72 -6.28
C LYS A 432 -16.55 -3.68 -6.58
N ASN A 433 -16.26 -2.40 -6.32
CA ASN A 433 -17.08 -1.34 -6.91
C ASN A 433 -16.97 -1.53 -8.42
N ALA A 434 -18.03 -2.07 -9.01
CA ALA A 434 -18.07 -2.40 -10.42
C ALA A 434 -17.76 -1.12 -11.20
N VAL A 435 -16.64 -1.12 -11.92
CA VAL A 435 -16.49 -0.25 -13.08
C VAL A 435 -17.40 -0.87 -14.12
N THR A 436 -18.68 -0.47 -14.11
CA THR A 436 -19.59 -0.69 -15.22
C THR A 436 -19.09 0.13 -16.40
N LEU A 437 -18.33 -0.52 -17.29
CA LEU A 437 -18.21 -0.03 -18.66
C LEU A 437 -19.61 -0.12 -19.30
N PRO A 438 -20.19 0.98 -19.82
CA PRO A 438 -21.44 0.90 -20.55
C PRO A 438 -21.22 0.03 -21.79
N THR A 439 -21.87 -1.13 -21.84
CA THR A 439 -21.99 -1.96 -23.02
C THR A 439 -22.93 -1.27 -24.01
N SER A 440 -22.37 -0.62 -25.04
CA SER A 440 -23.14 -0.19 -26.19
C SER A 440 -23.56 -1.41 -27.02
N LYS A 441 -24.83 -1.44 -27.41
CA LYS A 441 -25.49 -2.49 -28.21
C LYS A 441 -24.72 -2.82 -29.51
N PRO A 442 -24.81 -4.06 -30.01
CA PRO A 442 -24.12 -4.48 -31.23
C PRO A 442 -24.70 -3.75 -32.46
N VAL A 443 -23.82 -3.10 -33.23
CA VAL A 443 -24.13 -2.62 -34.58
C VAL A 443 -23.63 -3.68 -35.57
N GLN A 444 -24.48 -3.99 -36.55
CA GLN A 444 -24.26 -5.02 -37.56
C GLN A 444 -22.98 -4.82 -38.38
N VAL A 445 -22.36 -5.95 -38.74
CA VAL A 445 -21.18 -6.04 -39.60
C VAL A 445 -21.59 -5.82 -41.05
N LEU A 446 -21.05 -4.78 -41.69
CA LEU A 446 -20.99 -4.70 -43.14
C LEU A 446 -19.59 -5.13 -43.58
N ASN A 447 -19.53 -6.17 -44.40
CA ASN A 447 -18.35 -6.54 -45.17
C ASN A 447 -17.99 -5.39 -46.12
N TYR A 448 -16.70 -5.03 -46.25
CA TYR A 448 -16.02 -4.88 -47.56
C TYR A 448 -14.54 -4.46 -47.47
N THR A 449 -13.76 -5.12 -48.33
CA THR A 449 -12.64 -4.75 -49.25
C THR A 449 -11.77 -3.49 -49.00
N PRO A 450 -10.44 -3.54 -49.25
CA PRO A 450 -9.50 -2.47 -48.88
C PRO A 450 -9.43 -1.33 -49.90
N VAL A 451 -9.19 -0.08 -49.43
CA VAL A 451 -8.31 1.00 -50.00
C VAL A 451 -8.76 2.44 -49.61
N LYS A 452 -7.92 3.21 -48.89
CA LYS A 452 -7.30 4.53 -49.20
C LYS A 452 -6.73 5.19 -47.92
N ASP A 453 -5.42 5.42 -47.84
CA ASP A 453 -4.77 6.09 -46.71
C ASP A 453 -5.30 7.53 -46.52
N LYS A 454 -5.86 7.81 -45.34
CA LYS A 454 -6.32 9.16 -44.97
C LYS A 454 -5.20 9.91 -44.23
N THR A 455 -5.06 11.21 -44.42
CA THR A 455 -4.03 12.02 -43.72
C THR A 455 -4.62 13.26 -43.07
N LEU A 456 -4.23 13.52 -41.82
CA LEU A 456 -4.53 14.76 -41.10
C LEU A 456 -3.28 15.65 -41.05
N THR A 457 -3.41 16.89 -41.49
CA THR A 457 -2.34 17.89 -41.43
C THR A 457 -2.67 19.00 -40.44
N ILE A 458 -1.75 19.33 -39.54
CA ILE A 458 -1.87 20.47 -38.62
C ILE A 458 -0.74 21.45 -38.91
N GLN A 459 -1.07 22.71 -39.19
CA GLN A 459 -0.11 23.76 -39.56
C GLN A 459 -0.17 24.95 -38.60
N HIS A 460 1.01 25.36 -38.09
CA HIS A 460 1.20 26.52 -37.22
C HIS A 460 1.89 27.66 -37.95
N SER A 461 1.22 28.81 -38.04
CA SER A 461 1.79 30.05 -38.60
C SER A 461 1.62 31.26 -37.66
N GLY A 462 1.32 31.04 -36.38
CA GLY A 462 1.04 32.11 -35.41
C GLY A 462 2.29 32.64 -34.69
N ALA A 463 2.29 33.93 -34.34
CA ALA A 463 3.31 34.58 -33.51
C ALA A 463 3.10 34.24 -32.02
N TYR A 464 3.21 32.95 -31.69
CA TYR A 464 3.13 32.37 -30.35
C TYR A 464 3.74 30.97 -30.32
N ILE A 465 4.07 30.47 -29.13
CA ILE A 465 4.43 29.06 -28.95
C ILE A 465 3.13 28.25 -28.85
N ALA A 466 3.02 27.19 -29.64
CA ALA A 466 1.93 26.24 -29.58
C ALA A 466 2.38 24.93 -28.91
N ARG A 467 1.44 24.21 -28.29
CA ARG A 467 1.61 22.80 -27.95
C ARG A 467 0.34 22.04 -28.31
N TYR A 468 0.49 20.74 -28.54
CA TYR A 468 -0.58 19.87 -28.98
C TYR A 468 -0.85 18.78 -27.95
N SER A 469 -2.11 18.37 -27.84
CA SER A 469 -2.51 17.11 -27.20
C SER A 469 -3.38 16.34 -28.19
N ILE A 470 -2.78 15.36 -28.86
CA ILE A 470 -3.39 14.54 -29.91
C ILE A 470 -3.41 13.09 -29.44
N THR A 471 -4.61 12.52 -29.33
CA THR A 471 -4.83 11.14 -28.84
C THR A 471 -5.88 10.46 -29.70
N TRP A 472 -5.72 9.15 -29.93
CA TRP A 472 -6.69 8.33 -30.62
C TRP A 472 -6.73 6.92 -30.03
N GLU A 473 -7.70 6.12 -30.45
CA GLU A 473 -7.81 4.71 -30.11
C GLU A 473 -7.65 3.88 -31.37
N GLU A 474 -6.85 2.81 -31.33
CA GLU A 474 -6.78 1.80 -32.39
C GLU A 474 -7.55 0.56 -31.94
N VAL A 475 -8.56 0.16 -32.72
CA VAL A 475 -9.35 -1.04 -32.45
C VAL A 475 -8.80 -2.20 -33.27
N THR A 476 -8.25 -3.20 -32.59
CA THR A 476 -7.71 -4.42 -33.20
C THR A 476 -8.53 -5.63 -32.76
N VAL A 477 -8.46 -6.74 -33.48
CA VAL A 477 -9.12 -7.99 -33.08
C VAL A 477 -8.04 -8.97 -32.63
N ASP A 478 -8.20 -9.55 -31.44
CA ASP A 478 -7.25 -10.56 -30.95
C ASP A 478 -7.47 -11.93 -31.61
N LYS A 479 -6.58 -12.88 -31.29
CA LYS A 479 -6.60 -14.24 -31.84
C LYS A 479 -7.88 -15.02 -31.51
N ASN A 480 -8.68 -14.54 -30.56
CA ASN A 480 -9.92 -15.15 -30.10
C ASN A 480 -11.17 -14.42 -30.64
N GLY A 481 -10.99 -13.42 -31.53
CA GLY A 481 -12.08 -12.67 -32.13
C GLY A 481 -12.61 -11.51 -31.28
N HIS A 482 -11.95 -11.16 -30.17
CA HIS A 482 -12.39 -10.07 -29.30
C HIS A 482 -11.78 -8.74 -29.75
N SER A 483 -12.59 -7.67 -29.76
CA SER A 483 -12.11 -6.31 -30.04
C SER A 483 -11.25 -5.79 -28.89
N VAL A 484 -9.96 -5.57 -29.15
CA VAL A 484 -8.99 -4.96 -28.25
C VAL A 484 -8.78 -3.51 -28.68
N VAL A 485 -9.20 -2.58 -27.83
CA VAL A 485 -8.99 -1.14 -28.01
C VAL A 485 -7.67 -0.74 -27.37
N ARG A 486 -6.80 -0.06 -28.13
CA ARG A 486 -5.52 0.47 -27.65
C ARG A 486 -5.50 1.98 -27.83
N SER A 487 -5.44 2.74 -26.75
CA SER A 487 -5.27 4.19 -26.84
C SER A 487 -3.82 4.53 -27.17
N HIS A 488 -3.64 5.44 -28.13
CA HIS A 488 -2.39 5.97 -28.64
C HIS A 488 -2.37 7.50 -28.51
N SER A 489 -1.18 8.07 -28.51
CA SER A 489 -0.98 9.52 -28.50
C SER A 489 0.16 9.91 -29.43
N TRP A 490 0.10 11.12 -29.97
CA TRP A 490 1.19 11.63 -30.79
C TRP A 490 2.40 11.95 -29.91
N GLU A 491 3.57 11.44 -30.29
CA GLU A 491 4.81 11.55 -29.51
C GLU A 491 5.28 12.99 -29.28
N GLY A 492 4.86 13.92 -30.14
CA GLY A 492 5.15 15.35 -30.01
C GLY A 492 4.23 16.10 -29.04
N ASN A 493 3.28 15.42 -28.39
CA ASN A 493 2.38 16.03 -27.43
C ASN A 493 3.13 16.77 -26.32
N GLY A 494 2.64 17.94 -25.94
CA GLY A 494 3.23 18.78 -24.91
C GLY A 494 4.53 19.51 -25.29
N ARG A 495 5.14 19.22 -26.46
CA ARG A 495 6.34 19.95 -26.94
C ARG A 495 5.97 21.36 -27.42
N ASN A 496 6.87 22.31 -27.16
CA ASN A 496 6.77 23.67 -27.67
C ASN A 496 7.06 23.67 -29.18
N GLN A 497 6.13 24.16 -29.97
CA GLN A 497 6.27 24.32 -31.41
C GLN A 497 6.12 25.80 -31.79
N THR A 498 7.01 26.29 -32.64
CA THR A 498 7.03 27.67 -33.13
C THR A 498 6.40 27.77 -34.52
N ALA A 499 6.19 29.00 -35.01
CA ALA A 499 5.67 29.24 -36.35
C ALA A 499 6.49 28.49 -37.42
N GLY A 500 5.80 27.95 -38.42
CA GLY A 500 6.36 27.09 -39.47
C GLY A 500 6.21 25.59 -39.21
N PHE A 501 5.75 25.18 -38.03
CA PHE A 501 5.54 23.76 -37.71
C PHE A 501 4.40 23.16 -38.54
N VAL A 502 4.67 22.00 -39.15
CA VAL A 502 3.70 21.20 -39.91
C VAL A 502 3.76 19.76 -39.41
N LEU A 503 2.62 19.22 -39.00
CA LEU A 503 2.46 17.83 -38.59
C LEU A 503 1.54 17.10 -39.57
N ASN A 504 2.01 15.99 -40.13
CA ASN A 504 1.21 15.07 -40.92
C ASN A 504 1.03 13.77 -40.13
N ILE A 505 -0.21 13.43 -39.79
CA ILE A 505 -0.57 12.20 -39.09
C ILE A 505 -1.28 11.28 -40.10
N PRO A 506 -0.72 10.10 -40.40
CA PRO A 506 -1.43 9.08 -41.17
C PRO A 506 -2.58 8.54 -40.32
N ILE A 507 -3.79 8.57 -40.87
CA ILE A 507 -5.00 8.08 -40.23
C ILE A 507 -5.24 6.66 -40.71
N LYS A 508 -5.11 5.71 -39.77
CA LYS A 508 -5.35 4.30 -40.02
C LYS A 508 -6.86 3.98 -39.95
N GLU A 509 -7.29 2.97 -40.68
CA GLU A 509 -8.70 2.52 -40.70
C GLU A 509 -9.20 2.04 -39.33
N ASN A 510 -8.31 1.57 -38.45
CA ASN A 510 -8.64 1.13 -37.10
C ASN A 510 -8.63 2.28 -36.08
N MET A 511 -8.30 3.51 -36.48
CA MET A 511 -8.27 4.68 -35.61
C MET A 511 -9.68 5.19 -35.30
N ARG A 512 -10.00 5.39 -34.03
CA ARG A 512 -11.29 5.90 -33.50
C ARG A 512 -11.02 6.95 -32.43
N ASN A 513 -12.04 7.74 -32.08
CA ASN A 513 -12.01 8.69 -30.97
C ASN A 513 -10.81 9.67 -31.00
N LEU A 514 -10.37 10.08 -32.19
CA LEU A 514 -9.32 11.08 -32.36
C LEU A 514 -9.73 12.39 -31.67
N ARG A 515 -8.87 12.90 -30.79
CA ARG A 515 -9.02 14.19 -30.12
C ARG A 515 -7.77 15.02 -30.37
N ILE A 516 -7.98 16.29 -30.69
CA ILE A 516 -6.92 17.25 -30.93
C ILE A 516 -7.21 18.48 -30.09
N LYS A 517 -6.25 18.82 -29.23
CA LYS A 517 -6.24 20.09 -28.49
C LYS A 517 -4.99 20.89 -28.86
N ILE A 518 -5.14 22.17 -29.15
CA ILE A 518 -4.07 23.12 -29.45
C ILE A 518 -4.13 24.23 -28.42
N GLU A 519 -2.99 24.50 -27.78
CA GLU A 519 -2.84 25.54 -26.78
C GLU A 519 -1.71 26.50 -27.16
N LYS A 520 -1.90 27.80 -26.92
CA LYS A 520 -0.93 28.88 -27.19
C LYS A 520 -0.35 29.51 -25.93
N ARG A 521 0.82 30.14 -26.05
CA ARG A 521 1.40 31.10 -25.08
C ARG A 521 2.38 32.08 -25.73
N THR A 522 2.67 33.20 -25.06
CA THR A 522 3.61 34.24 -25.54
C THR A 522 5.09 33.84 -25.53
N GLY A 523 5.44 32.66 -25.01
CA GLY A 523 6.83 32.24 -24.78
C GLY A 523 7.48 32.81 -23.51
N LEU A 524 6.79 33.68 -22.78
CA LEU A 524 7.20 34.18 -21.46
C LEU A 524 6.75 33.19 -20.37
N ILE A 525 7.62 32.90 -19.40
CA ILE A 525 7.46 31.81 -18.42
C ILE A 525 6.21 31.99 -17.52
N TRP A 526 5.74 33.22 -17.33
CA TRP A 526 4.62 33.56 -16.44
C TRP A 526 3.24 33.55 -17.11
N ASN A 527 3.15 33.37 -18.43
CA ASN A 527 1.88 33.36 -19.14
C ASN A 527 1.30 31.94 -19.23
N ARG A 528 0.06 31.76 -18.75
CA ARG A 528 -0.66 30.49 -18.77
C ARG A 528 -0.98 30.07 -20.22
N TRP A 529 -1.00 28.76 -20.45
CA TRP A 529 -1.44 28.18 -21.72
C TRP A 529 -2.93 28.46 -21.94
N GLN A 530 -3.29 28.95 -23.12
CA GLN A 530 -4.68 29.19 -23.52
C GLN A 530 -5.08 28.21 -24.62
N THR A 531 -6.21 27.55 -24.46
CA THR A 531 -6.75 26.65 -25.51
C THR A 531 -7.32 27.49 -26.65
N ILE A 532 -6.90 27.18 -27.88
CA ILE A 532 -7.40 27.84 -29.10
C ILE A 532 -8.17 26.88 -30.01
N TYR A 533 -8.04 25.58 -29.76
CA TYR A 533 -8.76 24.53 -30.48
C TYR A 533 -8.85 23.30 -29.56
N ASP A 534 -10.05 22.73 -29.43
CA ASP A 534 -10.28 21.42 -28.80
C ASP A 534 -11.45 20.78 -29.53
N ASN A 535 -11.16 19.77 -30.35
CA ASN A 535 -12.18 19.13 -31.17
C ASN A 535 -11.94 17.63 -31.30
N ARG A 536 -13.02 16.91 -31.65
CA ARG A 536 -13.03 15.48 -31.98
C ARG A 536 -13.38 15.33 -33.47
N PRO A 537 -12.39 15.51 -34.37
CA PRO A 537 -12.67 15.52 -35.80
C PRO A 537 -13.21 14.18 -36.29
N LEU A 538 -14.26 14.22 -37.11
CA LEU A 538 -14.69 13.09 -37.92
C LEU A 538 -13.83 13.04 -39.18
N LEU A 539 -13.30 11.88 -39.54
CA LEU A 539 -12.37 11.75 -40.67
C LEU A 539 -13.13 11.26 -41.90
N ALA A 540 -14.13 12.06 -42.31
CA ALA A 540 -14.99 11.75 -43.45
C ALA A 540 -14.23 11.90 -44.78
N GLN A 541 -13.38 12.91 -44.89
CA GLN A 541 -12.62 13.22 -46.12
C GLN A 541 -11.24 12.51 -46.16
N PRO A 542 -10.66 12.27 -47.35
CA PRO A 542 -9.34 11.64 -47.50
C PRO A 542 -8.17 12.46 -46.93
N HIS A 543 -8.30 13.79 -46.94
CA HIS A 543 -7.33 14.72 -46.38
C HIS A 543 -8.07 15.76 -45.55
N ARG A 544 -7.58 16.05 -44.33
CA ARG A 544 -8.12 17.11 -43.48
C ARG A 544 -6.98 18.00 -43.01
N LYS A 545 -7.16 19.32 -43.11
CA LYS A 545 -6.18 20.30 -42.65
C LYS A 545 -6.75 21.16 -41.52
N ILE A 546 -5.94 21.33 -40.48
CA ILE A 546 -6.19 22.27 -39.39
C ILE A 546 -5.06 23.30 -39.43
N THR A 547 -5.39 24.57 -39.61
CA THR A 547 -4.40 25.65 -39.65
C THR A 547 -4.68 26.63 -38.52
N HIS A 548 -3.66 27.01 -37.76
CA HIS A 548 -3.79 28.05 -36.73
C HIS A 548 -2.71 29.13 -36.90
N TRP A 549 -3.11 30.40 -36.75
CA TRP A 549 -2.27 31.56 -37.04
C TRP A 549 -2.67 32.78 -36.20
N GLY A 550 -2.08 33.95 -36.50
CA GLY A 550 -2.37 35.22 -35.83
C GLY A 550 -1.38 35.56 -34.72
N THR A 551 -1.71 36.56 -33.90
CA THR A 551 -0.86 37.00 -32.78
C THR A 551 -1.24 36.28 -31.50
N THR A 552 -0.43 36.41 -30.44
CA THR A 552 -0.80 35.82 -29.14
C THR A 552 -2.13 36.35 -28.61
N LEU A 553 -2.47 37.62 -28.87
CA LEU A 553 -3.75 38.21 -28.45
C LEU A 553 -4.91 37.85 -29.38
N ASN A 554 -4.68 37.84 -30.70
CA ASN A 554 -5.69 37.58 -31.72
C ASN A 554 -5.33 36.35 -32.56
N SER A 555 -5.44 35.16 -31.97
CA SER A 555 -5.20 33.89 -32.66
C SER A 555 -6.45 33.40 -33.39
N LYS A 556 -6.28 32.82 -34.57
CA LYS A 556 -7.35 32.21 -35.35
C LYS A 556 -7.03 30.74 -35.64
N VAL A 557 -8.07 29.93 -35.82
CA VAL A 557 -7.96 28.52 -36.22
C VAL A 557 -8.98 28.27 -37.33
N SER A 558 -8.56 27.55 -38.37
CA SER A 558 -9.41 27.03 -39.44
C SER A 558 -9.29 25.51 -39.45
N ASP A 559 -10.39 24.85 -39.73
CA ASP A 559 -10.51 23.40 -39.81
C ASP A 559 -11.43 23.07 -40.99
N ASP A 560 -10.89 22.40 -42.01
CA ASP A 560 -11.51 22.25 -43.33
C ASP A 560 -12.86 21.47 -43.34
N ASP A 561 -13.31 20.96 -42.20
CA ASP A 561 -14.55 20.18 -42.04
C ASP A 561 -15.59 20.90 -41.16
N VAL A 562 -15.32 22.15 -40.76
CA VAL A 562 -16.30 23.03 -40.10
C VAL A 562 -16.72 24.09 -41.11
N LEU A 563 -17.74 23.76 -41.92
CA LEU A 563 -18.55 24.75 -42.64
C LEU A 563 -19.52 25.42 -41.68
#